data_AF-A0A6P4CJZ8-F1
#
_entry.id   AF-A0A6P4CJZ8-F1
#
_cell.length_a   1.000
_cell.length_b   1.000
_cell.length_c   1.000
_cell.angle_alpha   90.00
_cell.angle_beta   90.00
_cell.angle_gamma   90.00
#
_symmetry.space_group_name_H-M   'P 1'
#
loop_
_entity.id
_entity.type
_entity.pdbx_description
1 polymer ?
#
loop_
_entity_poly.entity_id
_entity_poly.type
_entity_poly.pdbx_seq_one_letter_code
_entity_poly.pdbx_strand_id
1 'polypeptide(L)'
;MNFKFSRTKCYPAAAAKNRHLCESLADSCFPISQGPSASRLHELFIHQFCDAYTCSGKQKPFSRGGKEQSSFFRLAAGALILVLLPVFYLFLYLVQSDMKGRT
;
A
#
# COMPACT_ATOMS: atom_id res chain seq x y z
N MET A 1 -12.28 -4.17 -17.58
CA MET A 1 -11.33 -5.08 -16.91
C MET A 1 -11.76 -5.26 -15.45
N ASN A 2 -12.24 -6.46 -15.09
CA ASN A 2 -12.64 -6.76 -13.72
C ASN A 2 -11.37 -7.00 -12.88
N PHE A 3 -10.98 -6.04 -12.03
CA PHE A 3 -9.97 -6.29 -11.01
C PHE A 3 -10.56 -7.26 -9.98
N LYS A 4 -10.43 -8.58 -10.22
CA LYS A 4 -10.56 -9.58 -9.17
C LYS A 4 -9.42 -9.33 -8.19
N PHE A 5 -9.67 -8.46 -7.21
CA PHE A 5 -8.90 -8.44 -5.97
C PHE A 5 -8.93 -9.88 -5.46
N SER A 6 -7.80 -10.58 -5.49
CA SER A 6 -7.64 -11.84 -4.78
C SER A 6 -7.90 -11.52 -3.31
N ARG A 7 -9.15 -11.73 -2.87
CA ARG A 7 -9.47 -11.65 -1.46
C ARG A 7 -8.64 -12.75 -0.83
N THR A 8 -7.58 -12.36 -0.14
CA THR A 8 -6.89 -13.24 0.80
C THR A 8 -8.00 -13.86 1.66
N LYS A 9 -8.13 -15.19 1.59
CA LYS A 9 -9.18 -15.95 2.27
C LYS A 9 -9.19 -15.49 3.73
N CYS A 10 -10.25 -14.79 4.16
CA CYS A 10 -10.29 -14.24 5.51
C CYS A 10 -10.18 -15.40 6.51
N TYR A 11 -9.30 -15.26 7.50
CA TYR A 11 -9.15 -16.26 8.55
C TYR A 11 -10.00 -15.86 9.76
N PRO A 12 -11.16 -16.49 9.98
CA PRO A 12 -12.17 -16.01 10.94
C PRO A 12 -11.64 -16.00 12.38
N ALA A 13 -10.84 -16.99 12.75
CA ALA A 13 -10.26 -17.05 14.09
C ALA A 13 -9.26 -15.91 14.36
N ALA A 14 -8.44 -15.50 13.38
CA ALA A 14 -7.59 -14.31 13.57
C ALA A 14 -8.39 -13.02 13.51
N ALA A 15 -9.46 -12.93 12.72
CA ALA A 15 -10.33 -11.76 12.73
C ALA A 15 -10.95 -11.55 14.11
N ALA A 16 -11.53 -12.60 14.71
CA ALA A 16 -12.07 -12.55 16.07
C ALA A 16 -10.99 -12.22 17.11
N LYS A 17 -9.84 -12.91 17.06
CA LYS A 17 -8.72 -12.64 17.99
C LYS A 17 -8.22 -11.19 17.89
N ASN A 18 -8.00 -10.69 16.68
CA ASN A 18 -7.49 -9.33 16.46
C ASN A 18 -8.51 -8.28 16.87
N ARG A 19 -9.81 -8.56 16.67
CA ARG A 19 -10.88 -7.71 17.18
C ARG A 19 -10.82 -7.58 18.70
N HIS A 20 -10.74 -8.69 19.43
CA HIS A 20 -10.63 -8.66 20.89
C HIS A 20 -9.36 -7.95 21.39
N LEU A 21 -8.22 -8.14 20.71
CA LEU A 21 -7.00 -7.41 21.03
C LEU A 21 -7.17 -5.90 20.80
N CYS A 22 -7.87 -5.49 19.74
CA CYS A 22 -8.17 -4.09 19.47
C CYS A 22 -9.11 -3.49 20.53
N GLU A 23 -10.14 -4.22 20.94
CA GLU A 23 -11.05 -3.81 22.02
C GLU A 23 -10.27 -3.63 23.34
N SER A 24 -9.40 -4.57 23.68
CA SER A 24 -8.53 -4.46 24.87
C SER A 24 -7.60 -3.24 24.82
N LEU A 25 -7.13 -2.83 23.64
CA LEU A 25 -6.37 -1.59 23.49
C LEU A 25 -7.24 -0.37 23.75
N ALA A 26 -8.47 -0.35 23.22
CA ALA A 26 -9.43 0.72 23.47
C ALA A 26 -9.75 0.86 24.98
N ASP A 27 -9.90 -0.25 25.69
CA ASP A 27 -10.10 -0.26 27.14
C ASP A 27 -8.89 0.31 27.90
N SER A 28 -7.67 -0.01 27.45
CA SER A 28 -6.45 0.45 28.10
C SER A 28 -6.12 1.92 27.85
N CYS A 29 -6.34 2.41 26.62
CA CYS A 29 -5.98 3.77 26.20
C CYS A 29 -7.10 4.77 26.46
N PHE A 30 -8.36 4.33 26.34
CA PHE A 30 -9.55 5.17 26.49
C PHE A 30 -10.56 4.47 27.42
N PRO A 31 -10.25 4.31 28.71
CA PRO A 31 -11.17 3.67 29.64
C PRO A 31 -12.43 4.50 29.82
N ILE A 32 -13.59 3.87 29.62
CA ILE A 32 -14.92 4.52 29.72
C ILE A 32 -15.13 5.15 31.11
N SER A 33 -14.52 4.58 32.15
CA SER A 33 -14.59 5.06 33.53
C SER A 33 -13.86 6.39 33.77
N GLN A 34 -12.98 6.81 32.85
CA GLN A 34 -12.16 8.02 33.01
C GLN A 34 -12.88 9.30 32.54
N GLY A 35 -14.17 9.19 32.20
CA GLY A 35 -15.05 10.33 31.95
C GLY A 35 -15.61 10.38 30.52
N PRO A 36 -16.44 11.40 30.22
CA PRO A 36 -17.18 11.49 28.97
C PRO A 36 -16.28 11.62 27.74
N SER A 37 -15.16 12.33 27.84
CA SER A 37 -14.19 12.45 26.75
C SER A 37 -13.52 11.12 26.43
N ALA A 38 -13.10 10.36 27.45
CA ALA A 38 -12.50 9.04 27.27
C ALA A 38 -13.52 8.04 26.70
N SER A 39 -14.77 8.05 27.20
CA SER A 39 -15.87 7.26 26.64
C SER A 39 -16.12 7.56 25.16
N ARG A 40 -16.09 8.83 24.76
CA ARG A 40 -16.27 9.22 23.35
C ARG A 40 -15.10 8.76 22.48
N LEU A 41 -13.87 8.87 22.97
CA LEU A 41 -12.68 8.38 22.27
C LEU A 41 -12.68 6.85 22.14
N HIS A 42 -13.14 6.15 23.17
CA HIS A 42 -13.32 4.70 23.16
C HIS A 42 -14.24 4.27 22.02
N GLU A 43 -15.44 4.84 21.95
CA GLU A 43 -16.44 4.53 20.92
C GLU A 43 -15.90 4.79 19.50
N LEU A 44 -15.26 5.95 19.30
CA LEU A 44 -14.62 6.30 18.03
C LEU A 44 -13.53 5.30 17.64
N PHE A 45 -12.70 4.90 18.60
CA PHE A 45 -11.61 3.96 18.36
C PHE A 45 -12.14 2.57 17.94
N ILE A 46 -13.17 2.07 18.63
CA ILE A 46 -13.82 0.79 18.30
C ILE A 46 -14.36 0.81 16.87
N HIS A 47 -15.16 1.82 16.52
CA HIS A 47 -15.80 1.90 15.21
C HIS A 47 -14.81 2.14 14.07
N GLN A 48 -13.78 2.93 14.31
CA GLN A 48 -12.84 3.28 13.26
C GLN A 48 -11.81 2.16 13.03
N PHE A 49 -11.34 1.52 14.09
CA PHE A 49 -10.23 0.57 14.01
C PHE A 49 -10.64 -0.89 14.25
N CYS A 50 -11.45 -1.17 15.26
CA CYS A 50 -11.76 -2.55 15.65
C CYS A 50 -12.79 -3.22 14.73
N ASP A 51 -13.72 -2.45 14.14
CA ASP A 51 -14.67 -2.95 13.13
C ASP A 51 -13.98 -3.38 11.82
N ALA A 52 -12.74 -2.96 11.59
CA ALA A 52 -11.95 -3.43 10.44
C ALA A 52 -11.55 -4.91 10.54
N TYR A 53 -11.62 -5.52 11.73
CA TYR A 53 -11.34 -6.93 11.99
C TYR A 53 -12.57 -7.81 11.82
N THR A 54 -13.24 -7.69 10.67
CA THR A 54 -14.34 -8.57 10.27
C THR A 54 -14.01 -9.32 8.98
N CYS A 55 -14.58 -10.51 8.84
CA CYS A 55 -14.60 -11.25 7.58
C CYS A 55 -15.78 -10.87 6.68
N SER A 56 -16.63 -9.93 7.12
CA SER A 56 -17.66 -9.36 6.26
C SER A 56 -16.99 -8.74 5.04
N GLY A 57 -17.34 -9.23 3.85
CA GLY A 57 -16.77 -8.79 2.58
C GLY A 57 -17.07 -7.35 2.19
N LYS A 58 -17.47 -6.50 3.14
CA LYS A 58 -17.72 -5.08 2.97
C LYS A 58 -16.39 -4.35 2.79
N GLN A 59 -16.44 -3.22 2.08
CA GLN A 59 -15.28 -2.38 1.84
C GLN A 59 -14.74 -1.91 3.20
N LYS A 60 -13.48 -2.23 3.50
CA LYS A 60 -12.85 -1.75 4.74
C LYS A 60 -12.74 -0.22 4.65
N PRO A 61 -13.15 0.52 5.68
CA PRO A 61 -13.07 1.99 5.68
C PRO A 61 -11.62 2.48 5.54
N PHE A 62 -10.66 1.69 5.99
CA PHE A 62 -9.23 1.94 5.80
C PHE A 62 -8.61 0.90 4.88
N SER A 63 -7.97 1.38 3.80
CA SER A 63 -7.11 0.56 2.97
C SER A 63 -5.94 0.08 3.81
N ARG A 64 -5.65 -1.23 3.79
CA ARG A 64 -4.40 -1.77 4.34
C ARG A 64 -3.27 -1.03 3.62
N GLY A 65 -2.55 -0.15 4.31
CA GLY A 65 -1.55 0.72 3.70
C GLY A 65 -0.58 -0.07 2.82
N GLY A 66 -0.27 0.48 1.63
CA GLY A 66 0.75 -0.02 0.72
C GLY A 66 0.34 -1.24 -0.11
N LYS A 67 -0.31 -1.03 -1.26
CA LYS A 67 -0.04 -1.90 -2.40
C LYS A 67 1.35 -1.51 -2.90
N GLU A 68 2.29 -2.45 -2.84
CA GLU A 68 3.65 -2.30 -3.36
C GLU A 68 3.60 -1.95 -4.86
N GLN A 69 3.49 -0.66 -5.21
CA GLN A 69 3.59 -0.18 -6.60
C GLN A 69 5.04 -0.22 -7.12
N SER A 70 5.98 -0.59 -6.26
CA SER A 70 7.41 -0.67 -6.51
C SER A 70 7.77 -1.55 -7.73
N SER A 71 6.99 -2.60 -8.03
CA SER A 71 7.32 -3.52 -9.14
C SER A 71 7.16 -2.87 -10.51
N PHE A 72 6.07 -2.14 -10.76
CA PHE A 72 5.80 -1.54 -12.06
C PHE A 72 6.78 -0.41 -12.40
N PHE A 73 7.03 0.49 -11.44
CA PHE A 73 7.98 1.58 -11.62
C PHE A 73 9.41 1.08 -11.86
N ARG A 74 9.83 0.01 -11.17
CA ARG A 74 11.15 -0.62 -11.37
C ARG A 74 11.28 -1.22 -12.78
N LEU A 75 10.25 -1.90 -13.28
CA LEU A 75 10.25 -2.46 -14.63
C LEU A 75 10.26 -1.37 -15.72
N ALA A 76 9.44 -0.32 -15.54
CA ALA A 76 9.38 0.81 -16.48
C ALA A 76 10.72 1.55 -16.56
N ALA A 77 11.35 1.82 -15.41
CA ALA A 77 12.67 2.45 -15.35
C ALA A 77 13.74 1.59 -16.04
N GLY A 78 13.73 0.27 -15.81
CA GLY A 78 14.64 -0.66 -16.48
C GLY A 78 14.49 -0.68 -18.00
N ALA A 79 13.25 -0.74 -18.50
CA ALA A 79 12.98 -0.70 -19.94
C ALA A 79 13.43 0.61 -20.59
N LEU A 80 13.21 1.73 -19.90
CA LEU A 80 13.63 3.05 -20.38
C LEU A 80 15.16 3.17 -20.49
N ILE A 81 15.90 2.66 -19.51
CA ILE A 81 17.37 2.63 -19.54
C ILE A 81 17.86 1.76 -20.70
N LEU A 82 17.28 0.57 -20.90
CA LEU A 82 17.66 -0.35 -21.97
C LEU A 82 17.48 0.25 -23.39
N VAL A 83 16.56 1.21 -23.56
CA VAL A 83 16.34 1.91 -24.83
C VAL A 83 17.22 3.16 -24.96
N LEU A 84 17.32 3.98 -23.91
CA LEU A 84 18.09 5.22 -23.98
C LEU A 84 19.59 4.99 -24.13
N LEU A 85 20.13 3.93 -23.52
CA LEU A 85 21.56 3.63 -23.54
C LEU A 85 22.08 3.37 -24.98
N PRO A 86 21.51 2.46 -25.79
CA PRO A 86 21.95 2.26 -27.17
C PRO A 86 21.72 3.49 -28.05
N VAL A 87 20.63 4.24 -27.85
CA VAL A 87 20.36 5.48 -28.60
C VAL A 87 21.44 6.52 -28.32
N PHE A 88 21.86 6.67 -27.07
CA PHE A 88 22.95 7.56 -26.69
C PHE A 88 24.28 7.18 -27.36
N TYR A 89 24.64 5.89 -27.35
CA TYR A 89 25.86 5.43 -28.03
C TYR A 89 25.79 5.58 -29.55
N LEU A 90 24.64 5.33 -30.16
CA LEU A 90 24.42 5.58 -31.59
C LEU A 90 24.62 7.06 -31.93
N PHE A 91 24.08 7.96 -31.11
CA PHE A 91 24.26 9.39 -31.30
C PHE A 91 25.73 9.80 -31.24
N LEU A 92 26.47 9.32 -30.23
CA LEU A 92 27.91 9.58 -30.12
C LEU A 92 28.68 9.03 -31.32
N TYR A 93 28.33 7.82 -31.79
CA TYR A 93 28.94 7.22 -32.97
C TYR A 93 28.72 8.07 -34.23
N LEU A 94 27.49 8.53 -34.46
CA LEU A 94 27.15 9.37 -35.60
C LEU A 94 27.93 10.69 -35.58
N VAL A 95 27.98 11.36 -34.42
CA VAL A 95 28.74 12.61 -34.26
C VAL A 95 30.23 12.40 -34.53
N GLN A 96 30.83 11.33 -34.00
CA GLN A 96 32.24 11.02 -34.27
C GLN A 96 32.50 10.69 -35.74
N SER A 97 31.59 9.97 -36.39
CA SER A 97 31.72 9.60 -37.80
C SER A 97 31.64 10.82 -38.72
N ASP A 98 30.76 11.79 -38.43
CA ASP A 98 30.67 13.05 -39.16
C ASP A 98 31.93 13.90 -38.98
N MET A 99 32.47 13.98 -37.75
CA MET A 99 33.72 14.67 -37.47
C MET A 99 34.92 14.03 -38.19
N LYS A 100 34.94 12.70 -38.32
CA LYS A 100 36.03 11.97 -38.97
C LYS A 100 35.94 11.97 -40.50
N GLY A 101 34.74 12.12 -41.07
CA GLY A 101 34.54 12.29 -42.52
C GLY A 101 34.86 13.70 -43.04
N ARG A 102 35.11 14.66 -42.14
CA ARG A 102 35.43 16.07 -42.46
C ARG A 102 36.92 16.43 -42.37
N THR A 103 37.78 15.46 -42.06
CA THR A 103 39.26 15.51 -42.14
C THR A 103 39.75 14.62 -43.25
#